data_AF-A0A7X6YUT8-F1
#
_entry.id   AF-A0A7X6YUT8-F1
#
_cell.length_a   1.000
_cell.length_b   1.000
_cell.length_c   1.000
_cell.angle_alpha   90.00
_cell.angle_beta   90.00
_cell.angle_gamma   90.00
#
_symmetry.space_group_name_H-M   'P 1'
#
loop_
_entity.id
_entity.type
_entity.pdbx_description
1 polymer ?
#
loop_
_entity_poly.entity_id
_entity_poly.type
_entity_poly.pdbx_seq_one_letter_code
_entity_poly.pdbx_strand_id
1 'polypeptide(L)'
;GTTVRVRGKVMKVSRQIMGKNWLHLQDGTGNPMKNQHDLVVTTLEEPKEGEVVTIEGVLAADRDFGAGYKYAVIVEDAKVEH
;
A
#
# COMPACT_ATOMS: atom_id res chain seq x y z
N GLY A 1 9.47 2.73 -13.14
CA GLY A 1 9.03 1.90 -12.02
C GLY A 1 8.77 0.51 -12.53
N THR A 2 8.93 -0.49 -11.68
CA THR A 2 8.63 -1.89 -12.01
C THR A 2 7.20 -2.19 -11.58
N THR A 3 6.38 -2.72 -12.48
CA THR A 3 5.05 -3.19 -12.10
C THR A 3 5.19 -4.45 -11.26
N VAL A 4 4.57 -4.46 -10.08
CA VAL A 4 4.58 -5.59 -9.16
C VAL A 4 3.17 -5.97 -8.79
N ARG A 5 2.98 -7.27 -8.51
CA ARG A 5 1.72 -7.83 -8.05
C ARG A 5 1.92 -8.36 -6.63
N VAL A 6 1.10 -7.87 -5.69
CA VAL A 6 1.22 -8.19 -4.26
C VAL A 6 -0.13 -8.67 -3.74
N ARG A 7 -0.14 -9.75 -2.99
CA ARG A 7 -1.34 -10.22 -2.30
C ARG A 7 -1.21 -9.95 -0.81
N GLY A 8 -2.21 -9.32 -0.21
CA GLY A 8 -2.19 -8.97 1.19
C GLY A 8 -3.58 -8.70 1.75
N LYS A 9 -3.69 -8.73 3.07
CA LYS A 9 -4.88 -8.31 3.80
C LYS A 9 -4.86 -6.81 3.98
N VAL A 10 -5.97 -6.15 3.66
CA VAL A 10 -6.20 -4.73 3.92
C VAL A 10 -6.37 -4.53 5.42
N MET A 11 -5.45 -3.81 6.03
CA MET A 11 -5.49 -3.51 7.47
C MET A 11 -6.11 -2.15 7.76
N LYS A 12 -5.95 -1.20 6.83
CA LYS A 12 -6.49 0.15 6.96
C LYS A 12 -6.64 0.80 5.59
N VAL A 13 -7.69 1.60 5.43
CA VAL A 13 -7.90 2.44 4.23
C VAL A 13 -8.00 3.90 4.62
N SER A 14 -6.99 4.70 4.26
CA SER A 14 -6.98 6.14 4.42
C SER A 14 -7.36 6.83 3.12
N ARG A 15 -8.58 7.38 3.06
CA ARG A 15 -9.19 7.89 1.82
C ARG A 15 -8.88 9.36 1.59
N GLN A 16 -8.89 9.77 0.32
CA GLN A 16 -8.81 11.18 -0.11
C GLN A 16 -7.53 11.91 0.35
N ILE A 17 -6.42 11.19 0.57
CA ILE A 17 -5.12 11.79 0.84
C ILE A 17 -4.44 12.06 -0.50
N MET A 18 -4.21 13.33 -0.82
CA MET A 18 -3.64 13.77 -2.11
C MET A 18 -4.43 13.25 -3.32
N GLY A 19 -5.76 13.15 -3.20
CA GLY A 19 -6.63 12.66 -4.28
C GLY A 19 -6.58 11.14 -4.51
N LYS A 20 -5.93 10.37 -3.62
CA LYS A 20 -5.84 8.91 -3.68
C LYS A 20 -6.28 8.26 -2.37
N ASN A 21 -6.58 6.97 -2.43
CA ASN A 21 -6.76 6.11 -1.27
C ASN A 21 -5.45 5.42 -0.95
N TRP A 22 -5.10 5.37 0.33
CA TRP A 22 -3.87 4.81 0.86
C TRP A 22 -4.21 3.57 1.66
N LEU A 23 -3.77 2.43 1.18
CA LEU A 23 -3.99 1.13 1.78
C LEU A 23 -2.76 0.73 2.57
N HIS A 24 -2.99 0.21 3.76
CA HIS A 24 -2.01 -0.52 4.54
C HIS A 24 -2.26 -2.01 4.32
N LEU A 25 -1.34 -2.70 3.66
CA LEU A 25 -1.43 -4.13 3.36
C LEU A 25 -0.44 -4.93 4.20
N GLN A 26 -0.89 -6.09 4.66
CA GLN A 26 -0.05 -7.06 5.36
C GLN A 26 -0.24 -8.45 4.76
N ASP A 27 0.86 -9.13 4.47
CA ASP A 27 0.88 -10.49 3.93
C ASP A 27 1.15 -11.56 5.01
N GLY A 28 1.35 -11.14 6.27
CA GLY A 28 1.71 -12.01 7.39
C GLY A 28 3.21 -12.13 7.63
N THR A 29 4.04 -11.41 6.87
CA THR A 29 5.50 -11.35 7.04
C THR A 29 5.96 -10.00 7.61
N GLY A 30 7.26 -9.88 7.89
CA GLY A 30 7.86 -8.67 8.45
C GLY A 30 7.78 -8.58 9.97
N ASN A 31 8.60 -7.69 10.55
CA ASN A 31 8.69 -7.50 12.00
C ASN A 31 7.87 -6.28 12.45
N PRO A 32 6.83 -6.45 13.29
CA PRO A 32 6.05 -5.35 13.84
C PRO A 32 6.85 -4.34 14.64
N MET A 33 7.82 -4.80 15.44
CA MET A 33 8.68 -3.92 16.23
C MET A 33 9.63 -3.06 15.37
N LYS A 34 9.78 -3.40 14.09
CA LYS A 34 10.58 -2.63 13.12
C LYS A 34 9.74 -1.97 12.04
N ASN A 35 8.40 -2.01 12.12
CA ASN A 35 7.49 -1.49 11.10
C ASN A 35 7.75 -2.06 9.68
N GLN A 36 8.23 -3.30 9.58
CA GLN A 36 8.55 -3.95 8.29
C GLN A 36 7.43 -4.88 7.79
N HIS A 37 6.31 -4.91 8.49
CA HIS A 37 5.18 -5.79 8.23
C HIS A 37 4.09 -5.12 7.41
N ASP A 38 4.26 -3.82 7.11
CA ASP A 38 3.25 -2.96 6.53
C ASP A 38 3.73 -2.43 5.18
N LEU A 39 2.97 -2.73 4.13
CA LEU A 39 3.21 -2.20 2.80
C LEU A 39 2.14 -1.16 2.48
N VAL A 40 2.59 0.06 2.20
CA VAL A 40 1.70 1.13 1.77
C VAL A 40 1.48 1.06 0.27
N VAL A 41 0.22 1.18 -0.12
CA VAL A 41 -0.22 1.15 -1.52
C VAL A 41 -1.16 2.33 -1.77
N THR A 42 -0.95 3.07 -2.84
CA THR A 42 -1.93 4.08 -3.30
C THR A 42 -2.79 3.51 -4.41
N THR A 43 -4.09 3.76 -4.37
CA THR A 43 -5.06 3.35 -5.39
C THR A 43 -6.19 4.38 -5.50
N LEU A 44 -6.98 4.30 -6.58
CA LEU A 44 -8.26 5.00 -6.69
C LEU A 44 -9.44 4.12 -6.23
N GLU A 45 -9.19 2.83 -6.01
CA GLU A 45 -10.20 1.87 -5.59
C GLU A 45 -10.40 1.90 -4.06
N GLU A 46 -11.51 1.31 -3.60
CA GLU A 46 -11.89 1.35 -2.19
C GLU A 46 -12.20 -0.07 -1.68
N PRO A 47 -11.18 -0.94 -1.55
CA PRO A 47 -11.36 -2.26 -0.95
C PRO A 47 -11.74 -2.14 0.53
N LYS A 48 -12.32 -3.21 1.08
CA LYS A 48 -12.76 -3.20 2.48
C LYS A 48 -11.63 -3.56 3.43
N GLU A 49 -11.61 -2.93 4.59
CA GLU A 49 -10.73 -3.36 5.67
C GLU A 49 -11.06 -4.81 6.09
N GLY A 50 -10.02 -5.61 6.29
CA GLY A 50 -10.11 -7.03 6.60
C GLY A 50 -10.13 -7.95 5.37
N GLU A 51 -10.30 -7.40 4.17
CA GLU A 51 -10.33 -8.17 2.92
C GLU A 51 -8.92 -8.58 2.47
N VAL A 52 -8.79 -9.77 1.88
CA VAL A 52 -7.55 -10.19 1.21
C VAL A 52 -7.67 -9.88 -0.26
N VAL A 53 -6.83 -8.98 -0.76
CA VAL A 53 -6.85 -8.53 -2.14
C VAL A 53 -5.51 -8.79 -2.82
N THR A 54 -5.53 -8.87 -4.14
CA THR A 54 -4.31 -8.83 -4.96
C THR A 54 -4.25 -7.46 -5.62
N ILE A 55 -3.16 -6.73 -5.42
CA ILE A 55 -2.95 -5.42 -6.04
C ILE A 55 -1.86 -5.50 -7.09
N GLU A 56 -2.03 -4.77 -8.18
CA GLU A 56 -1.02 -4.59 -9.21
C GLU A 56 -0.74 -3.11 -9.40
N GLY A 57 0.50 -2.67 -9.17
CA GLY A 57 0.87 -1.27 -9.27
C GLY A 57 2.37 -1.06 -9.46
N VAL A 58 2.81 0.19 -9.46
CA VAL A 58 4.20 0.56 -9.74
C VAL A 58 4.99 0.61 -8.43
N LEU A 59 6.00 -0.25 -8.30
CA LEU A 59 6.93 -0.20 -7.18
C LEU A 59 7.81 1.05 -7.26
N ALA A 60 7.83 1.82 -6.18
CA ALA A 60 8.72 2.94 -5.95
C ALA A 60 9.47 2.76 -4.63
N ALA A 61 10.71 3.22 -4.61
CA ALA A 61 11.57 3.23 -3.44
C ALA A 61 11.93 4.67 -3.07
N ASP A 62 12.27 4.88 -1.79
CA ASP A 62 12.72 6.16 -1.24
C ASP A 62 11.81 7.34 -1.60
N ARG A 63 10.49 7.11 -1.50
CA ARG A 63 9.48 8.12 -1.80
C ARG A 63 9.26 9.07 -0.64
N ASP A 64 9.33 10.36 -0.93
CA ASP A 64 9.04 11.46 -0.01
C ASP A 64 7.93 12.33 -0.60
N PHE A 65 6.76 12.31 0.05
CA PHE A 65 5.61 13.14 -0.31
C PHE A 65 5.56 14.44 0.53
N GLY A 66 6.57 14.71 1.34
CA GLY A 66 6.61 15.84 2.27
C GLY A 66 5.76 15.60 3.52
N ALA A 67 5.74 16.57 4.44
CA ALA A 67 4.91 16.56 5.66
C ALA A 67 5.02 15.29 6.54
N GLY A 68 6.14 14.56 6.45
CA GLY A 68 6.39 13.33 7.20
C GLY A 68 5.98 12.03 6.49
N TYR A 69 5.41 12.11 5.29
CA TYR A 69 5.06 10.96 4.46
C TYR A 69 6.29 10.46 3.67
N LYS A 70 7.13 9.68 4.35
CA LYS A 70 8.33 9.06 3.76
C LYS A 70 8.21 7.55 3.79
N TYR A 71 8.46 6.92 2.64
CA TYR A 71 8.34 5.48 2.46
C TYR A 71 9.58 4.94 1.77
N ALA A 72 10.27 4.02 2.44
CA ALA A 72 11.40 3.30 1.84
C ALA A 72 10.93 2.47 0.63
N VAL A 73 9.72 1.92 0.69
CA VAL A 73 9.06 1.18 -0.38
C VAL A 73 7.56 1.51 -0.36
N ILE A 74 6.98 1.78 -1.54
CA ILE A 74 5.55 2.03 -1.74
C ILE A 74 5.13 1.49 -3.11
N VAL A 75 3.88 1.03 -3.22
CA VAL A 75 3.27 0.71 -4.52
C VAL A 75 2.32 1.82 -4.93
N GLU A 76 2.63 2.51 -6.02
CA GLU A 76 1.87 3.65 -6.52
C GLU A 76 0.84 3.22 -7.59
N ASP A 77 -0.29 3.92 -7.63
CA ASP A 77 -1.35 3.76 -8.66
C ASP A 77 -1.79 2.31 -8.90
N ALA A 78 -1.97 1.55 -7.82
CA ALA A 78 -2.33 0.16 -7.89
C ALA A 78 -3.79 -0.05 -8.27
N LYS A 79 -4.05 -1.09 -9.05
CA LYS A 79 -5.37 -1.67 -9.27
C LYS A 79 -5.62 -2.80 -8.29
N VAL A 80 -6.85 -2.92 -7.82
CA VAL A 80 -7.28 -3.96 -6.88
C VAL A 80 -8.00 -5.06 -7.65
N GLU A 81 -7.60 -6.30 -7.39
CA GLU A 81 -8.23 -7.50 -7.89
C GLU A 81 -8.68 -8.38 -6.71
N HIS A 82 -9.90 -8.92 -6.81
CA HIS A 82 -10.53 -9.78 -5.82
C HIS A 82 -10.33 -11.27 -6.13
#